data_AF-A0A522L186-F1
#
_entry.id   AF-A0A522L186-F1
#
_cell.length_a   1.000
_cell.length_b   1.000
_cell.length_c   1.000
_cell.angle_alpha   90.00
_cell.angle_beta   90.00
_cell.angle_gamma   90.00
#
_symmetry.space_group_name_H-M   'P 1'
#
loop_
_entity.id
_entity.type
_entity.pdbx_description
1 polymer ?
#
loop_
_entity_poly.entity_id
_entity_poly.type
_entity_poly.pdbx_seq_one_letter_code
_entity_poly.pdbx_strand_id
1 'polypeptide(L)' 'AIDIARQCRDILGGAGITTEHGAIRHALNLESVITYEGTETVHELVVGRELTGINAF' A
#
# COMPACT_ATOMS: atom_id res chain seq x y z
N ALA A 1 1.78 -4.01 3.29
CA ALA A 1 0.55 -4.83 3.19
C ALA A 1 0.06 -4.94 1.74
N ILE A 2 0.01 -3.83 0.99
CA ILE A 2 -0.45 -3.83 -0.41
C ILE A 2 0.37 -4.76 -1.31
N ASP A 3 1.69 -4.86 -1.12
CA ASP A 3 2.54 -5.75 -1.91
C ASP A 3 2.20 -7.23 -1.69
N ILE A 4 1.85 -7.61 -0.47
CA ILE A 4 1.38 -8.97 -0.16
C ILE A 4 0.06 -9.24 -0.90
N ALA A 5 -0.88 -8.30 -0.88
CA ALA A 5 -2.15 -8.46 -1.60
C ALA A 5 -1.93 -8.56 -3.12
N ARG A 6 -0.98 -7.79 -3.67
CA ARG A 6 -0.57 -7.87 -5.09
C ARG A 6 0.07 -9.23 -5.41
N GLN A 7 0.95 -9.75 -4.56
CA GLN A 7 1.54 -11.09 -4.70
C GLN A 7 0.48 -12.20 -4.65
N CYS A 8 -0.48 -12.13 -3.71
CA CYS A 8 -1.60 -13.06 -3.66
C CYS A 8 -2.44 -13.01 -4.94
N ARG A 9 -2.67 -11.82 -5.51
CA ARG A 9 -3.39 -11.67 -6.78
C ARG A 9 -2.61 -12.32 -7.93
N ASP A 10 -1.29 -12.17 -7.94
CA ASP A 10 -0.41 -12.75 -8.97
C ASP A 10 -0.40 -14.28 -8.93
N ILE A 11 -0.34 -14.88 -7.74
CA ILE A 11 -0.44 -16.34 -7.54
C ILE A 11 -1.72 -16.93 -8.16
N LEU A 12 -2.82 -16.19 -8.16
CA LEU A 12 -4.10 -16.61 -8.73
C LEU A 12 -4.20 -16.42 -10.25
N GLY A 13 -3.23 -15.74 -10.88
CA GLY A 13 -3.22 -15.49 -12.33
C GLY A 13 -4.52 -14.86 -12.84
N GLY A 14 -5.10 -15.44 -13.89
CA GLY A 14 -6.37 -14.99 -14.47
C GLY A 14 -7.58 -15.11 -13.53
N ALA A 15 -7.58 -16.08 -12.61
CA ALA A 15 -8.62 -16.15 -11.58
C ALA A 15 -8.50 -14.97 -10.58
N GLY A 16 -7.28 -14.44 -10.41
CA GLY A 16 -7.00 -13.32 -9.52
C GLY A 16 -7.64 -11.99 -9.93
N ILE A 17 -8.16 -11.85 -11.16
CA ILE A 17 -8.86 -10.62 -11.58
C ILE A 17 -10.38 -10.67 -11.37
N THR A 18 -10.93 -11.83 -10.96
CA THR A 18 -12.37 -11.98 -10.74
C THR A 18 -12.74 -11.58 -9.31
N THR A 19 -14.04 -11.39 -9.06
CA THR A 19 -14.57 -11.11 -7.71
C THR A 19 -14.73 -12.37 -6.86
N GLU A 20 -14.48 -13.56 -7.42
CA GLU A 20 -14.58 -14.85 -6.73
C GLU A 20 -13.46 -15.03 -5.69
N HIS A 21 -12.31 -14.40 -5.94
CA HIS A 21 -11.17 -14.41 -5.03
C HIS A 21 -10.92 -13.02 -4.44
N GLY A 22 -10.82 -12.95 -3.11
CA GLY A 22 -10.70 -11.67 -2.40
C GLY A 22 -9.39 -10.90 -2.61
N ALA A 23 -8.38 -11.50 -3.24
CA ALA A 23 -7.05 -10.90 -3.37
C ALA A 23 -7.08 -9.54 -4.09
N ILE A 24 -7.80 -9.45 -5.21
CA ILE A 24 -7.91 -8.18 -5.95
C ILE A 24 -8.71 -7.13 -5.18
N ARG A 25 -9.80 -7.51 -4.51
CA ARG A 25 -10.56 -6.61 -3.64
C ARG A 25 -9.70 -6.05 -2.52
N HIS A 26 -8.88 -6.89 -1.89
CA HIS A 26 -7.96 -6.44 -0.84
C HIS A 26 -6.86 -5.54 -1.37
N ALA A 27 -6.28 -5.84 -2.54
CA ALA A 27 -5.29 -4.96 -3.17
C ALA A 27 -5.89 -3.57 -3.46
N LEU A 28 -7.09 -3.52 -4.04
CA LEU A 28 -7.79 -2.26 -4.32
C LEU A 28 -8.12 -1.47 -3.06
N ASN A 29 -8.62 -2.13 -2.01
CA ASN A 29 -8.86 -1.45 -0.74
C ASN A 29 -7.57 -0.89 -0.15
N LEU A 30 -6.45 -1.61 -0.28
CA LEU A 30 -5.16 -1.19 0.24
C LEU A 30 -4.52 -0.03 -0.56
N GLU A 31 -4.87 0.17 -1.83
CA GLU A 31 -4.47 1.39 -2.59
C GLU A 31 -5.08 2.65 -1.96
N SER A 32 -6.32 2.57 -1.48
CA SER A 32 -6.90 3.69 -0.74
C SER A 32 -6.20 3.86 0.60
N VAL A 33 -5.91 2.76 1.32
CA VAL A 33 -5.27 2.81 2.64
C VAL A 33 -3.88 3.46 2.59
N ILE A 34 -3.07 3.17 1.57
CA ILE A 34 -1.71 3.72 1.47
C ILE A 34 -1.68 5.22 1.14
N THR A 35 -2.81 5.81 0.76
CA THR A 35 -2.87 7.22 0.34
C THR A 35 -3.62 8.14 1.30
N TYR A 36 -4.69 7.68 1.95
CA TYR A 36 -5.67 8.61 2.54
C TYR A 36 -5.26 9.26 3.87
N GLU A 37 -4.47 8.60 4.74
CA GLU A 37 -4.04 9.13 6.05
C GLU A 37 -2.59 9.65 6.03
N GLY A 38 -2.14 10.12 4.87
CA GLY A 38 -0.73 10.43 4.62
C GLY A 38 -0.07 9.30 3.84
N THR A 39 0.59 9.67 2.76
CA THR A 39 1.33 8.72 1.92
C THR A 39 2.54 8.18 2.68
N GLU A 40 3.05 7.03 2.25
CA GLU A 40 4.31 6.47 2.75
C GLU A 40 5.43 7.52 2.76
N THR A 41 5.61 8.26 1.66
CA THR A 41 6.62 9.33 1.57
C THR A 41 6.41 10.46 2.58
N VAL A 42 5.16 10.87 2.82
CA VAL A 42 4.87 11.91 3.83
C VAL A 42 5.27 11.41 5.21
N HIS A 43 4.94 10.16 5.56
CA HIS A 43 5.33 9.57 6.84
C HIS A 43 6.85 9.43 6.98
N GLU A 44 7.55 9.04 5.92
CA GLU A 44 9.02 8.98 5.90
C GLU A 44 9.64 10.35 6.20
N LEU A 45 9.08 11.44 5.64
CA LEU A 45 9.55 12.80 5.91
C LEU A 45 9.29 13.24 7.36
N VAL A 46 8.13 12.86 7.94
CA VAL A 46 7.85 13.12 9.38
C VAL A 46 8.89 12.43 10.25
N VAL A 47 9.13 11.13 10.02
CA VAL A 47 10.11 10.36 10.79
C VAL A 47 11.52 10.90 10.57
N GLY A 48 11.89 11.23 9.34
CA GLY A 48 13.20 11.80 9.00
C GLY A 48 13.46 13.12 9.71
N ARG A 49 12.46 14.00 9.81
CA ARG A 49 12.55 15.24 10.58
C ARG A 49 12.78 14.98 12.06
N GLU A 50 12.08 14.02 12.66
CA GLU A 50 12.23 13.67 14.07
C GLU A 50 13.63 13.11 14.37
N LEU A 51 14.18 12.30 13.47
CA LEU A 51 15.51 11.69 13.64
C LEU A 51 16.67 12.67 13.40
N THR A 52 16.52 13.58 12.45
CA THR A 52 17.63 14.43 11.98
C THR A 52 17.55 15.87 12.46
N GLY A 53 16.37 16.33 12.89
CA GLY A 53 16.08 17.74 13.15
C GLY A 53 15.96 18.62 11.90
N ILE A 54 16.15 18.05 10.70
CA ILE A 54 16.12 18.78 9.43
C ILE A 54 14.75 18.58 8.78
N ASN A 55 14.10 19.67 8.41
CA ASN A 55 12.85 19.60 7.67
C ASN A 55 13.12 19.39 6.16
N ALA A 56 12.55 18.34 5.57
CA ALA A 56 12.68 17.98 4.16
C ALA A 56 11.33 17.87 3.42
N PHE A 57 10.27 18.43 4.01
CA PHE A 57 8.97 18.63 3.33
C PHE A 57 9.04 19.60 2.17
#